data_AF-A0A371H2Q6-F1
#
_entry.id   AF-A0A371H2Q6-F1
#
_cell.length_a   1.000
_cell.length_b   1.000
_cell.length_c   1.000
_cell.angle_alpha   90.00
_cell.angle_beta   90.00
_cell.angle_gamma   90.00
#
_symmetry.space_group_name_H-M   'P 1'
#
loop_
_entity.id
_entity.type
_entity.pdbx_description
1 polymer ?
#
loop_
_entity_poly.entity_id
_entity_poly.type
_entity_poly.pdbx_seq_one_letter_code
_entity_poly.pdbx_strand_id
1 'polypeptide(L)'
;MVKKEVTKLLAAEIIYPILDSQWVSLIQVVPKKSGMIVVTNQQDEMVLTRIQNNLLGCINYRKLNQVTHKDHFLFPFIDQVLYVDS
;
A
#
# COMPACT_ATOMS: atom_id res chain seq x y z
N MET A 1 4.97 -14.50 4.34
CA MET A 1 4.22 -13.26 4.63
C MET A 1 3.54 -12.68 3.39
N VAL A 2 4.30 -12.32 2.34
CA VAL A 2 3.73 -11.82 1.05
C VAL A 2 2.74 -12.79 0.41
N LYS A 3 3.04 -14.10 0.43
CA LYS A 3 2.14 -15.14 -0.10
C LYS A 3 0.72 -15.05 0.45
N LYS A 4 0.54 -14.72 1.74
CA LYS A 4 -0.80 -14.61 2.36
C LYS A 4 -1.60 -13.45 1.77
N GLU A 5 -0.96 -12.31 1.53
CA GLU A 5 -1.61 -11.16 0.89
C GLU A 5 -1.91 -11.41 -0.58
N VAL A 6 -0.98 -12.04 -1.30
CA VAL A 6 -1.21 -12.45 -2.71
C VAL A 6 -2.38 -13.42 -2.82
N THR A 7 -2.49 -14.41 -1.93
CA THR A 7 -3.63 -15.34 -1.92
C THR A 7 -4.95 -14.63 -1.60
N LYS A 8 -4.96 -13.64 -0.68
CA LYS A 8 -6.15 -12.82 -0.41
C LYS A 8 -6.59 -12.01 -1.64
N LEU A 9 -5.64 -11.38 -2.32
CA LEU A 9 -5.92 -10.61 -3.55
C LEU A 9 -6.42 -11.50 -4.68
N LEU A 10 -5.86 -12.71 -4.81
CA LEU A 10 -6.32 -13.72 -5.76
C LEU A 10 -7.75 -14.19 -5.42
N ALA A 11 -8.04 -14.46 -4.14
CA ALA A 11 -9.36 -14.86 -3.68
C ALA A 11 -10.42 -13.75 -3.84
N ALA A 12 -9.99 -12.48 -3.83
CA ALA A 12 -10.84 -11.33 -4.11
C ALA A 12 -10.94 -10.99 -5.61
N GLU A 13 -10.33 -11.79 -6.49
CA GLU A 13 -10.31 -11.60 -7.95
C GLU A 13 -9.70 -10.27 -8.43
N ILE A 14 -8.90 -9.62 -7.58
CA ILE A 14 -8.21 -8.36 -7.92
C ILE A 14 -7.00 -8.63 -8.83
N ILE A 15 -6.38 -9.79 -8.70
CA ILE A 15 -5.24 -10.24 -9.51
C ILE A 15 -5.50 -11.64 -10.06
N TYR A 16 -4.81 -12.01 -11.13
CA TYR A 16 -4.86 -13.36 -11.73
C TYR A 16 -3.45 -13.84 -12.11
N PRO A 17 -3.20 -15.17 -12.17
CA PRO A 17 -1.90 -15.69 -12.54
C PRO A 17 -1.63 -15.49 -14.04
N ILE A 18 -0.43 -15.03 -14.36
CA ILE A 18 0.08 -14.91 -15.73
C ILE A 18 1.41 -15.66 -15.77
N LEU A 19 1.58 -16.58 -16.71
CA LEU A 19 2.75 -17.45 -16.78
C LEU A 19 3.98 -16.76 -17.39
N ASP A 20 3.79 -15.86 -18.37
CA ASP A 20 4.85 -15.42 -19.29
C ASP A 20 4.80 -13.92 -19.63
N SER A 21 4.49 -13.06 -18.66
CA SER A 21 4.55 -11.61 -18.90
C SER A 21 5.98 -11.13 -19.14
N GLN A 22 6.23 -10.50 -20.30
CA GLN A 22 7.48 -9.77 -20.56
C GLN A 22 7.60 -8.50 -19.69
N TRP A 23 6.48 -8.04 -19.12
CA TRP A 23 6.40 -6.86 -18.25
C TRP A 23 6.24 -7.31 -16.80
N VAL A 24 7.37 -7.32 -16.08
CA VAL A 24 7.42 -7.67 -14.66
C VAL A 24 7.87 -6.45 -13.86
N SER A 25 7.11 -6.13 -12.82
CA SER A 25 7.45 -5.12 -11.82
C SER A 25 7.78 -5.79 -10.49
N LEU A 26 8.83 -5.29 -9.82
CA LEU A 26 9.22 -5.78 -8.50
C LEU A 26 8.15 -5.40 -7.46
N ILE A 27 7.81 -6.34 -6.58
CA ILE A 27 6.96 -6.09 -5.40
C ILE A 27 7.87 -5.74 -4.22
N GLN A 28 7.68 -4.55 -3.66
CA GLN A 28 8.31 -4.12 -2.42
C GLN A 28 7.32 -4.26 -1.26
N VAL A 29 7.79 -4.85 -0.16
CA VAL A 29 6.99 -4.96 1.06
C VAL A 29 7.29 -3.76 1.94
N VAL A 30 6.28 -2.95 2.24
CA VAL A 30 6.41 -1.78 3.10
C VAL A 30 5.73 -2.07 4.44
N PRO A 31 6.46 -2.03 5.57
CA PRO A 31 5.85 -2.17 6.88
C PRO A 31 4.94 -0.97 7.13
N LYS A 32 3.64 -1.23 7.34
CA LYS A 32 2.71 -0.16 7.72
C LYS A 32 3.03 0.22 9.16
N LYS A 33 3.14 1.52 9.45
CA LYS A 33 3.14 1.98 10.85
C LYS A 33 1.77 1.63 11.43
N SER A 34 1.75 0.63 12.31
CA SER A 34 0.61 0.34 13.19
C SER A 34 0.84 1.05 14.53
N GLY A 35 -0.25 1.35 15.23
CA GLY A 35 -0.20 2.04 16.52
C GLY A 35 0.67 1.31 17.53
N MET A 36 1.37 2.06 18.37
CA MET A 36 2.02 1.51 19.56
C MET A 36 0.96 1.23 20.62
N ILE A 37 0.97 0.01 21.16
CA ILE A 37 0.17 -0.32 22.34
C ILE A 37 1.09 -0.43 23.55
N VAL A 38 0.60 0.00 24.70
CA VAL A 38 1.28 -0.22 25.98
C VAL A 38 0.82 -1.57 26.50
N VAL A 39 1.75 -2.49 26.72
CA VAL A 39 1.50 -3.81 27.31
C VAL A 39 2.25 -3.88 28.64
N THR A 40 1.56 -4.27 29.71
CA THR A 40 2.20 -4.54 31.00
C THR A 40 2.90 -5.90 30.95
N ASN A 41 4.18 -5.95 31.32
CA ASN A 41 4.92 -7.21 31.42
C ASN A 41 4.58 -7.97 32.73
N GLN A 42 5.22 -9.11 32.96
CA GLN A 42 5.02 -9.92 34.17
C GLN A 42 5.55 -9.26 35.46
N GLN A 43 6.28 -8.15 35.32
CA GLN A 43 6.85 -7.33 36.39
C GLN A 43 6.07 -6.02 36.58
N ASP A 44 4.86 -5.89 36.01
CA ASP A 44 4.03 -4.69 36.02
C ASP A 44 4.67 -3.44 35.38
N GLU A 45 5.74 -3.61 34.60
CA GLU A 45 6.33 -2.52 33.85
C GLU A 45 5.57 -2.29 32.54
N MET A 46 5.24 -1.04 32.25
CA MET A 46 4.60 -0.63 31.00
C MET A 46 5.62 -0.65 29.86
N VAL A 47 5.53 -1.66 28.98
CA VAL A 47 6.37 -1.77 27.79
C VAL A 47 5.60 -1.31 26.56
N LEU A 48 6.14 -0.31 25.86
CA LEU A 48 5.62 0.11 24.56
C LEU A 48 5.95 -0.95 23.51
N THR A 49 4.95 -1.73 23.11
CA THR A 49 5.10 -2.79 22.13
C THR A 49 4.55 -2.35 20.78
N ARG A 50 5.40 -2.42 19.75
CA ARG A 50 5.02 -2.10 18.38
C ARG A 50 4.41 -3.33 17.71
N ILE A 51 3.13 -3.26 17.39
CA ILE A 51 2.48 -4.26 16.55
C ILE A 51 2.97 -4.05 15.11
N GLN A 52 3.55 -5.07 14.46
CA GLN A 52 3.92 -5.04 13.03
C GLN A 52 3.02 -5.96 12.20
N ASN A 53 1.71 -5.96 12.47
CA ASN A 53 0.81 -6.95 11.87
C ASN A 53 0.44 -6.65 10.41
N ASN A 54 0.61 -5.40 9.98
CA ASN A 54 0.14 -4.95 8.67
C ASN A 54 1.31 -4.56 7.78
N LEU A 55 1.41 -5.25 6.64
CA LEU A 55 2.38 -4.96 5.58
C LEU A 55 1.61 -4.62 4.32
N LEU A 56 2.09 -3.62 3.60
CA LEU A 56 1.53 -3.23 2.31
C LEU A 56 2.47 -3.76 1.22
N GLY A 57 1.89 -4.49 0.26
CA GLY A 57 2.57 -4.76 -1.00
C GLY A 57 2.52 -3.50 -1.86
N CYS A 58 3.67 -2.99 -2.26
CA CYS A 58 3.80 -1.89 -3.21
C CYS A 58 4.44 -2.43 -4.50
N ILE A 59 3.76 -2.27 -5.63
CA ILE A 59 4.31 -2.68 -6.94
C ILE A 59 5.08 -1.49 -7.50
N ASN A 60 6.34 -1.72 -7.89
CA ASN A 60 7.16 -0.67 -8.47
C ASN A 60 6.81 -0.44 -9.94
N TYR A 61 5.93 0.53 -10.20
CA TYR A 61 5.49 0.91 -11.54
C TYR A 61 6.38 1.92 -12.26
N ARG A 62 7.58 2.26 -11.75
CA ARG A 62 8.44 3.29 -12.37
C ARG A 62 8.71 3.06 -13.86
N LYS A 63 9.04 1.82 -14.24
CA LYS A 63 9.29 1.45 -15.65
C LYS A 63 8.01 1.56 -16.51
N LEU A 64 6.87 1.17 -15.95
CA LEU A 64 5.58 1.25 -16.63
C LEU A 64 5.15 2.71 -16.83
N ASN A 65 5.25 3.53 -15.79
CA ASN A 65 4.84 4.94 -15.80
C ASN A 65 5.66 5.80 -16.77
N GLN A 66 6.84 5.34 -17.20
CA GLN A 66 7.67 6.01 -18.21
C GLN A 66 7.18 5.75 -19.64
N VAL A 67 6.57 4.59 -19.91
CA VAL A 67 6.14 4.20 -21.26
C VAL A 67 4.66 4.50 -21.51
N THR A 68 3.86 4.65 -20.46
CA THR A 68 2.44 4.98 -20.55
C THR A 68 2.21 6.47 -20.84
N HIS A 69 1.34 6.78 -21.79
CA HIS A 69 0.87 8.15 -22.00
C HIS A 69 0.09 8.65 -20.78
N LYS A 70 0.24 9.94 -20.46
CA LYS A 70 -0.48 10.57 -19.35
C LYS A 70 -1.65 11.36 -19.90
N ASP A 71 -2.86 10.87 -19.62
CA ASP A 71 -4.06 11.63 -19.90
C ASP A 71 -4.26 12.63 -18.76
N HIS A 72 -3.99 13.90 -19.06
CA HIS A 72 -4.03 14.97 -18.07
C HIS A 72 -5.48 15.38 -17.84
N PHE A 73 -6.11 14.80 -16.82
CA PHE A 73 -7.34 15.35 -16.27
C PHE A 73 -7.01 16.58 -15.42
N LEU A 74 -7.56 17.74 -15.78
CA LEU A 74 -7.35 18.98 -15.04
C LEU A 74 -8.16 18.92 -13.75
N PHE A 75 -7.53 18.51 -12.66
CA PHE A 75 -8.09 18.71 -11.33
C PHE A 75 -7.83 20.16 -10.91
N PRO A 76 -8.86 20.92 -10.50
CA PRO A 76 -8.64 22.22 -9.88
C PRO A 76 -7.77 22.04 -8.64
N PHE A 77 -6.89 23.00 -8.37
CA PHE A 77 -6.15 23.01 -7.12
C PHE A 77 -7.12 23.14 -5.93
N ILE A 78 -6.75 22.61 -4.76
CA ILE A 78 -7.61 22.61 -3.57
C ILE A 78 -8.15 24.01 -3.28
N ASP A 79 -7.29 25.02 -3.39
CA ASP A 79 -7.67 26.41 -3.17
C ASP A 79 -8.77 26.87 -4.13
N GLN A 80 -8.74 26.43 -5.39
CA GLN A 80 -9.75 26.78 -6.39
C GLN A 80 -11.12 26.13 -6.14
N VAL A 81 -11.15 24.98 -5.47
CA VAL A 81 -12.42 24.29 -5.13
C VAL A 81 -13.12 24.99 -3.97
N LEU A 82 -12.38 25.46 -2.97
CA LEU A 82 -12.93 26.11 -1.79
C LEU A 82 -13.63 27.45 -2.07
N TYR A 83 -13.32 28.10 -3.20
CA TYR A 83 -13.96 29.36 -3.61
C TYR A 83 -15.23 29.19 -4.45
N VAL A 84 -15.57 27.98 -4.90
CA VAL A 84 -16.75 27.74 -5.76
C VAL A 84 -18.03 27.55 -4.94
N ASP A 85 -17.92 27.27 -3.64
CA ASP A 85 -19.04 26.98 -2.73
C ASP A 85 -19.38 28.14 -1.74
N SER A 86 -18.99 29.40 -2.04
CA SER A 86 -19.31 30.60 -1.23
C SER A 86 -20.06 31.65 -2.04
#